data_AF-Q6YPN6-F1
#
_entry.id   AF-Q6YPN6-F1
#
_cell.length_a   1.000
_cell.length_b   1.000
_cell.length_c   1.000
_cell.angle_alpha   90.00
_cell.angle_beta   90.00
_cell.angle_gamma   90.00
#
_symmetry.space_group_name_H-M   'P 1'
#
loop_
_entity.id
_entity.type
_entity.pdbx_description
1 polymer ?
#
loop_
_entity_poly.entity_id
_entity_poly.type
_entity_poly.pdbx_seq_one_letter_code
_entity_poly.pdbx_strand_id
1 'polypeptide(L)'
;MLMNSTPLTILERLFFKQRSPINYWAQVQCQLYCSQAKFAYFLIYFNDTNYHVVRIYQDNNFINKMIKDSKKYLELLHNTKKRIITNNLFKTINQTKSQIRPSN
;
A
#
# COMPACT_ATOMS: atom_id res chain seq x y z
N MET A 1 -1.80 38.74 -14.42
CA MET A 1 -0.42 38.26 -14.29
C MET A 1 -0.48 36.90 -13.59
N LEU A 2 -0.41 35.82 -14.38
CA LEU A 2 -0.58 34.44 -13.90
C LEU A 2 0.67 34.03 -13.13
N MET A 3 0.52 33.65 -11.85
CA MET A 3 1.63 33.13 -11.06
C MET A 3 1.98 31.73 -11.55
N ASN A 4 3.11 31.63 -12.26
CA ASN A 4 3.81 30.39 -12.57
C ASN A 4 4.27 29.74 -11.26
N SER A 5 3.49 28.81 -10.71
CA SER A 5 3.93 27.95 -9.62
C SER A 5 4.84 26.88 -10.22
N THR A 6 6.13 26.92 -9.87
CA THR A 6 7.08 25.86 -10.21
C THR A 6 6.63 24.55 -9.56
N PRO A 7 6.81 23.37 -10.21
CA PRO A 7 6.45 22.07 -9.65
C PRO A 7 7.00 21.84 -8.22
N LEU A 8 8.15 22.46 -7.92
CA LEU A 8 8.80 22.48 -6.61
C LEU A 8 7.85 22.96 -5.50
N THR A 9 7.13 24.06 -5.71
CA THR A 9 6.24 24.64 -4.70
C THR A 9 5.03 23.77 -4.39
N ILE A 10 4.61 22.91 -5.32
CA ILE A 10 3.49 21.99 -5.13
C ILE A 10 3.93 20.79 -4.29
N LEU A 11 5.09 20.21 -4.60
CA LEU A 11 5.64 19.10 -3.82
C LEU A 11 5.95 19.55 -2.38
N GLU A 12 6.62 20.68 -2.21
CA GLU A 12 6.88 21.26 -0.89
C GLU A 12 5.59 21.55 -0.12
N ARG A 13 4.54 22.08 -0.77
CA ARG A 13 3.23 22.29 -0.11
C ARG A 13 2.55 20.97 0.27
N LEU A 14 2.61 19.95 -0.58
CA LEU A 14 2.06 18.61 -0.31
C LEU A 14 2.76 17.92 0.85
N PHE A 15 4.08 18.05 0.96
CA PHE A 15 4.83 17.43 2.05
C PHE A 15 4.81 18.22 3.35
N PHE A 16 4.90 19.56 3.29
CA PHE A 16 5.11 20.42 4.47
C PHE A 16 3.86 21.13 4.99
N LYS A 17 2.85 21.43 4.16
CA LYS A 17 1.69 22.24 4.58
C LYS A 17 0.46 21.42 4.96
N GLN A 18 0.25 20.24 4.37
CA GLN A 18 -0.85 19.35 4.75
C GLN A 18 -0.50 17.90 4.45
N ARG A 19 0.00 17.18 5.46
CA ARG A 19 0.20 15.72 5.48
C ARG A 19 1.08 15.21 4.31
N SER A 20 2.31 14.77 4.62
CA SER A 20 3.10 13.90 3.74
C SER A 20 2.18 12.99 2.94
N PRO A 21 2.29 12.91 1.59
CA PRO A 21 1.38 12.14 0.77
C PRO A 21 1.15 10.79 1.43
N ILE A 22 -0.12 10.44 1.61
CA ILE A 22 -0.56 9.37 2.53
C ILE A 22 0.21 8.05 2.33
N ASN A 23 0.67 7.80 1.11
CA ASN A 23 1.49 6.66 0.73
C ASN A 23 2.86 6.66 1.44
N TYR A 24 3.58 7.79 1.46
CA TYR A 24 4.86 7.91 2.17
C TYR A 24 4.65 7.85 3.68
N TRP A 25 3.58 8.46 4.19
CA TRP A 25 3.24 8.34 5.60
C TRP A 25 3.01 6.88 5.99
N ALA A 26 2.22 6.15 5.20
CA ALA A 26 1.98 4.73 5.41
C ALA A 26 3.25 3.89 5.34
N GLN A 27 4.14 4.17 4.38
CA GLN A 27 5.43 3.49 4.25
C GLN A 27 6.30 3.70 5.49
N VAL A 28 6.48 4.94 5.94
CA VAL A 28 7.32 5.24 7.11
C VAL A 28 6.72 4.63 8.37
N GLN A 29 5.40 4.75 8.58
CA GLN A 29 4.73 4.16 9.74
C GLN A 29 4.84 2.62 9.76
N CYS A 30 4.76 1.98 8.59
CA CYS A 30 4.97 0.54 8.46
C CYS A 30 6.40 0.14 8.81
N GLN A 31 7.39 0.85 8.28
CA GLN A 31 8.81 0.61 8.59
C GLN A 31 9.12 0.80 10.07
N LEU A 32 8.58 1.86 10.69
CA LEU A 32 8.72 2.10 12.13
C LEU A 32 8.12 0.95 12.94
N TYR A 33 6.95 0.47 12.56
CA TYR A 33 6.29 -0.66 13.22
C TYR A 33 7.11 -1.95 13.10
N CYS A 34 7.52 -2.31 11.88
CA CYS A 34 8.27 -3.55 11.63
C CYS A 34 9.67 -3.55 12.28
N SER A 35 10.34 -2.40 12.29
CA SER A 35 11.69 -2.26 12.87
C SER A 35 11.69 -2.05 14.38
N GLN A 36 10.53 -1.80 15.00
CA GLN A 36 10.39 -1.40 16.41
C GLN A 36 11.19 -0.13 16.75
N ALA A 37 11.50 0.71 15.76
CA ALA A 37 12.21 1.96 15.96
C ALA A 37 11.30 3.02 16.59
N LYS A 38 11.87 3.85 17.47
CA LYS A 38 11.14 4.94 18.15
C LYS A 38 10.74 6.07 17.19
N PHE A 39 11.59 6.36 16.20
CA PHE A 39 11.37 7.37 15.18
C PHE A 39 12.25 7.10 13.97
N ALA A 40 11.95 7.78 12.87
CA ALA A 40 12.72 7.75 11.63
C ALA A 40 12.97 9.18 11.15
N TYR A 41 14.03 9.37 10.37
CA TYR A 41 14.26 10.61 9.62
C TYR A 41 13.76 10.42 8.20
N PHE A 42 12.89 11.34 7.75
CA PHE A 42 12.41 11.42 6.39
C PHE A 42 13.11 12.59 5.68
N LEU A 43 13.97 12.26 4.72
CA LEU A 43 14.74 13.22 3.94
C LEU A 43 14.04 13.46 2.61
N ILE A 44 13.72 14.73 2.33
CA ILE A 44 13.33 15.21 1.02
C ILE A 44 14.51 15.99 0.48
N TYR A 45 15.15 15.45 -0.53
CA TYR A 45 16.40 15.99 -1.08
C TYR A 45 16.16 16.54 -2.49
N PHE A 46 16.54 17.79 -2.73
CA PHE A 46 16.51 18.40 -4.06
C PHE A 46 17.91 18.69 -4.58
N ASN A 47 18.79 19.23 -3.74
CA ASN A 47 20.23 19.41 -4.00
C ASN A 47 20.99 19.68 -2.68
N ASP A 48 22.30 19.89 -2.77
CA ASP A 48 23.20 20.04 -1.61
C ASP A 48 22.81 21.20 -0.67
N THR A 49 22.13 22.23 -1.19
CA THR A 49 21.72 23.41 -0.43
C THR A 49 20.21 23.46 -0.14
N ASN A 50 19.43 22.65 -0.86
CA ASN A 50 17.98 22.58 -0.72
C ASN A 50 17.56 21.14 -0.40
N TYR A 51 17.38 20.90 0.88
CA TYR A 51 16.86 19.65 1.40
C TYR A 51 16.11 19.90 2.71
N HIS A 52 15.27 18.94 3.07
CA HIS A 52 14.48 19.00 4.28
C HIS A 52 14.49 17.66 4.99
N VAL A 53 14.68 17.71 6.30
CA VAL A 53 14.66 16.52 7.15
C VAL A 53 13.54 16.68 8.16
N VAL A 54 12.65 15.68 8.22
CA VAL A 54 11.58 15.61 9.20
C VAL A 54 11.78 14.39 10.07
N ARG A 55 11.70 14.57 11.39
CA ARG A 55 11.65 13.43 12.32
C ARG A 55 10.21 12.96 12.46
N ILE A 56 9.98 11.69 12.17
CA ILE A 56 8.65 11.06 12.23
C ILE A 56 8.63 10.05 13.37
N TYR A 57 7.67 10.20 14.27
CA TYR A 57 7.40 9.25 15.35
C TYR A 57 6.31 8.27 14.93
N GLN A 58 6.23 7.15 15.63
CA GLN A 58 5.13 6.21 15.47
C GLN A 58 3.79 6.88 15.80
N ASP A 59 2.82 6.69 14.91
CA ASP A 59 1.41 7.00 15.14
C ASP A 59 0.66 5.67 15.33
N ASN A 60 0.47 5.30 16.59
CA ASN A 60 -0.16 4.03 16.96
C ASN A 60 -1.61 3.92 16.44
N ASN A 61 -2.33 5.03 16.36
CA ASN A 61 -3.70 5.02 15.84
C ASN A 61 -3.70 4.70 14.35
N PHE A 62 -2.79 5.32 13.61
CA PHE A 62 -2.60 5.07 12.20
C PHE A 62 -2.11 3.63 11.92
N ILE A 63 -1.12 3.16 12.68
CA ILE A 63 -0.60 1.79 12.58
C ILE A 63 -1.69 0.75 12.87
N ASN A 64 -2.49 0.94 13.93
CA ASN A 64 -3.57 0.03 14.27
C ASN A 64 -4.62 -0.04 13.15
N LYS A 65 -4.93 1.10 12.52
CA LYS A 65 -5.80 1.15 11.34
C LYS A 65 -5.18 0.38 10.17
N MET A 66 -3.89 0.59 9.87
CA MET A 66 -3.19 -0.14 8.80
C MET A 66 -3.24 -1.66 9.02
N ILE A 67 -3.00 -2.12 10.25
CA ILE A 67 -3.03 -3.55 10.59
C ILE A 67 -4.44 -4.12 10.36
N LYS A 68 -5.48 -3.41 10.80
CA LYS A 68 -6.88 -3.82 10.60
C LYS A 68 -7.24 -3.91 9.12
N ASP A 69 -6.91 -2.87 8.35
CA ASP A 69 -7.19 -2.80 6.92
C ASP A 69 -6.41 -3.90 6.15
N SER A 70 -5.16 -4.13 6.52
CA SER A 70 -4.31 -5.18 5.93
C SER A 70 -4.83 -6.58 6.21
N LYS A 71 -5.33 -6.86 7.42
CA LYS A 71 -5.96 -8.14 7.77
C LYS A 71 -7.21 -8.39 6.92
N LYS A 72 -8.06 -7.37 6.75
CA LYS A 72 -9.26 -7.46 5.90
C LYS A 72 -8.88 -7.75 4.44
N TYR A 73 -7.86 -7.06 3.92
CA TYR A 73 -7.35 -7.31 2.58
C TYR A 73 -6.80 -8.73 2.42
N LEU A 74 -6.02 -9.21 3.41
CA LEU A 74 -5.44 -10.55 3.39
C LEU A 74 -6.51 -11.64 3.36
N GLU A 75 -7.58 -11.48 4.14
CA GLU A 75 -8.73 -12.38 4.13
C GLU A 75 -9.43 -12.41 2.76
N LEU A 76 -9.70 -11.24 2.18
CA LEU A 76 -10.29 -11.13 0.85
C LEU A 76 -9.40 -11.80 -0.21
N LEU A 77 -8.08 -11.56 -0.17
CA LEU A 77 -7.11 -12.15 -1.07
C LEU A 77 -7.10 -13.68 -0.95
N HIS A 78 -7.08 -14.21 0.27
CA HIS A 78 -7.09 -15.64 0.55
C HIS A 78 -8.38 -16.29 0.01
N ASN A 79 -9.55 -15.73 0.33
CA ASN A 79 -10.84 -16.24 -0.09
C ASN A 79 -11.00 -16.20 -1.62
N THR A 80 -10.51 -15.14 -2.26
CA THR A 80 -10.52 -15.00 -3.72
C THR A 80 -9.64 -16.04 -4.38
N LYS A 81 -8.41 -16.25 -3.88
CA LYS A 81 -7.51 -17.29 -4.37
C LYS A 81 -8.13 -18.69 -4.23
N LYS A 82 -8.69 -18.99 -3.06
CA LYS A 82 -9.38 -20.27 -2.82
C LYS A 82 -10.54 -20.48 -3.78
N ARG A 83 -11.39 -19.47 -3.99
CA ARG A 83 -12.53 -19.55 -4.92
C ARG A 83 -12.09 -19.81 -6.36
N ILE A 84 -11.05 -19.11 -6.83
CA ILE A 84 -10.53 -19.29 -8.20
C ILE A 84 -10.00 -20.70 -8.39
N ILE A 85 -9.21 -21.22 -7.44
CA ILE A 85 -8.67 -22.58 -7.48
C ILE A 85 -9.80 -23.60 -7.52
N THR A 86 -10.80 -23.47 -6.64
CA THR A 86 -11.94 -24.38 -6.57
C THR A 86 -12.78 -24.35 -7.85
N ASN A 87 -13.06 -23.17 -8.41
CA ASN A 87 -13.83 -23.05 -9.65
C ASN A 87 -13.09 -23.68 -10.84
N ASN A 88 -11.78 -23.49 -10.93
CA ASN A 88 -10.95 -24.11 -11.98
C ASN A 88 -10.93 -25.63 -11.84
N LEU A 89 -10.85 -26.15 -10.61
CA LEU A 89 -10.94 -27.58 -10.34
C LEU A 89 -12.28 -28.16 -10.79
N PHE A 90 -13.40 -27.51 -10.43
CA PHE A 90 -14.74 -27.94 -10.86
C PHE A 90 -14.90 -27.91 -12.39
N LYS A 91 -14.40 -26.87 -13.06
CA LYS A 91 -14.41 -26.80 -14.53
C LYS A 91 -13.67 -27.98 -15.16
N THR A 92 -12.48 -28.29 -14.64
CA THR A 92 -11.65 -29.41 -15.12
C THR A 92 -12.37 -30.75 -14.93
N ILE A 93 -12.91 -31.00 -13.73
CA ILE A 93 -13.67 -32.23 -13.44
C ILE A 93 -14.87 -32.38 -14.40
N ASN A 94 -15.63 -31.32 -14.64
CA ASN A 94 -16.79 -31.36 -15.53
C ASN A 94 -16.39 -31.63 -16.99
N GLN A 95 -15.30 -31.02 -17.47
CA GLN A 95 -14.76 -31.30 -18.80
C GLN A 95 -14.33 -32.76 -18.94
N THR A 96 -13.60 -33.27 -17.94
CA THR A 96 -13.16 -34.68 -17.91
C THR A 96 -14.37 -35.63 -17.90
N LYS A 97 -15.41 -35.34 -17.10
CA LYS A 97 -16.65 -36.13 -17.07
C LYS A 97 -17.42 -36.08 -18.40
N SER A 98 -17.42 -34.95 -19.10
CA SER A 98 -18.06 -34.83 -20.43
C SER A 98 -17.33 -35.60 -21.52
N GLN A 99 -16.01 -35.80 -21.37
CA GLN A 99 -15.20 -36.61 -22.29
C GLN A 99 -15.29 -38.12 -22.02
N ILE A 100 -15.65 -38.52 -20.79
CA ILE A 100 -15.76 -39.93 -20.39
C ILE A 100 -17.17 -40.51 -20.65
N ARG A 101 -18.21 -39.67 -20.83
CA ARG A 101 -19.53 -40.16 -21.24
C ARG A 101 -19.50 -40.51 -22.73
N PRO A 102 -19.67 -41.79 -23.12
CA PRO A 102 -19.80 -42.12 -24.53
C PRO A 102 -21.07 -41.47 -25.08
N SER A 103 -20.96 -40.90 -26.27
CA SER A 103 -22.08 -40.43 -27.07
C SER A 103 -22.97 -41.63 -27.41
N ASN A 104 -24.08 -41.77 -26.67
CA ASN A 104 -25.21 -42.60 -27.06
C ASN A 104 -26.19 -41.76 -27.87
#